data_AF-A0AA85FGR0-F1
#
_entry.id   AF-A0AA85FGR0-F1
#
_cell.length_a   1.000
_cell.length_b   1.000
_cell.length_c   1.000
_cell.angle_alpha   90.00
_cell.angle_beta   90.00
_cell.angle_gamma   90.00
#
_symmetry.space_group_name_H-M   'P 1'
#
loop_
_entity.id
_entity.type
_entity.pdbx_description
1 polymer ?
#
loop_
_entity_poly.entity_id
_entity_poly.type
_entity_poly.pdbx_seq_one_letter_code
_entity_poly.pdbx_strand_id
1 'polypeptide(L)'
;MGNIYATIHDSDVRLLCANEAVPVPVENSDEHVTAVVHKELVSKHQEKSNNSTHDQLKSISYSLQGPKVIKEYVKFPFLTDNEIGNWIIKSRFMFILRGPPGSGKSFLSECIRIRFPMAKIFSADDFWYLESNGCEYQFDISRLSEAHEWCHNNVYNAVCSGYSPIVIDNTNTRSWEARYYTEMARRFHYFVIMVIPQTPWRFDAETLAMRNVHFVSLETIEAKVRNFEHIYPCYYGWFWSAPPSETYSKLDISDNSLDIVSRPAKRCKSSIHSNPCMEVNRLLKWGWDVLNTIIELPGVHYELINAFGLPQDATVQDVISHWESATIPDFGTGLKTCNTPSIPHITAKFSKYGRATGAEHYALRRSVNENLLGKLFTVQITGLVITSRTIGARVKLPNDEVIRHLWAAEDQEVVFPDNIGIMPVNRPTGCRAHVTMALATGVSPAETGLDLLRVVDMELNNRPGDHVAIIKNGSVRRLIIPKVHCNTSPERHLVQVPNKSNYHPRNNNNFYVNSISSVPPSDYETIYVYDLDFPQHYRVTFAASY
;
A
#
# COMPACT_ATOMS: atom_id res chain seq x y z
N MET A 1 4.03 -15.20 29.28
CA MET A 1 5.06 -15.69 28.35
C MET A 1 5.11 -14.74 27.18
N GLY A 2 6.01 -13.75 27.25
CA GLY A 2 6.10 -12.63 26.32
C GLY A 2 7.48 -12.55 25.67
N ASN A 3 7.50 -11.94 24.49
CA ASN A 3 8.66 -11.39 23.77
C ASN A 3 9.84 -12.32 23.49
N ILE A 4 9.67 -13.24 22.52
CA ILE A 4 10.80 -13.89 21.82
C ILE A 4 10.93 -13.41 20.35
N TYR A 5 9.95 -12.70 19.80
CA TYR A 5 9.96 -12.26 18.39
C TYR A 5 10.66 -10.90 18.12
N ALA A 6 11.08 -10.15 19.14
CA ALA A 6 11.70 -8.83 18.95
C ALA A 6 13.21 -8.90 18.64
N THR A 7 13.91 -9.96 19.04
CA THR A 7 15.39 -10.00 19.05
C THR A 7 16.02 -10.40 17.72
N ILE A 8 15.29 -11.11 16.84
CA ILE A 8 15.79 -11.52 15.51
C ILE A 8 15.73 -10.36 14.50
N HIS A 9 15.03 -9.28 14.87
CA HIS A 9 14.65 -8.18 13.99
C HIS A 9 15.54 -6.92 14.10
N ASP A 10 16.45 -6.88 15.07
CA ASP A 10 17.26 -5.70 15.42
C ASP A 10 18.58 -5.61 14.62
N SER A 11 19.10 -6.74 14.12
CA SER A 11 20.38 -6.80 13.39
C SER A 11 20.35 -6.10 12.03
N ASP A 12 19.19 -6.11 11.35
CA ASP A 12 19.04 -5.50 10.01
C ASP A 12 18.95 -3.97 10.05
N VAL A 13 18.55 -3.38 11.20
CA VAL A 13 18.38 -1.92 11.34
C VAL A 13 19.74 -1.22 11.46
N ARG A 14 20.69 -1.82 12.20
CA ARG A 14 22.06 -1.29 12.33
C ARG A 14 22.80 -1.28 11.00
N LEU A 15 22.50 -2.21 10.09
CA LEU A 15 23.10 -2.24 8.74
C LEU A 15 22.56 -1.13 7.81
N LEU A 16 21.34 -0.64 8.04
CA LEU A 16 20.75 0.44 7.23
C LEU A 16 21.38 1.81 7.54
N CYS A 17 21.86 2.02 8.77
CA CYS A 17 22.59 3.22 9.17
C CYS A 17 24.05 3.25 8.66
N ALA A 18 24.59 2.13 8.16
CA ALA A 18 26.01 1.98 7.82
C ALA A 18 26.36 2.28 6.35
N ASN A 19 25.37 2.59 5.50
CA ASN A 19 25.59 2.90 4.08
C ASN A 19 25.34 4.37 3.77
N GLU A 20 26.03 5.27 4.47
CA GLU A 20 26.19 6.66 4.05
C GLU A 20 27.33 6.73 3.03
N ALA A 21 27.01 7.15 1.80
CA ALA A 21 28.04 7.56 0.87
C ALA A 21 28.69 8.83 1.43
N VAL A 22 29.95 8.70 1.87
CA VAL A 22 30.79 9.82 2.31
C VAL A 22 30.78 10.89 1.19
N PRO A 23 30.36 12.13 1.46
CA PRO A 23 30.55 13.21 0.51
C PRO A 23 32.06 13.42 0.31
N VAL A 24 32.50 13.44 -0.94
CA VAL A 24 33.88 13.81 -1.30
C VAL A 24 34.11 15.25 -0.79
N PRO A 25 35.15 15.51 0.02
CA PRO A 25 35.42 16.86 0.48
C PRO A 25 35.88 17.70 -0.70
N VAL A 26 35.14 18.78 -0.98
CA VAL A 26 35.69 19.90 -1.75
C VAL A 26 36.45 20.75 -0.75
N GLU A 27 37.78 20.76 -0.86
CA GLU A 27 38.63 21.68 -0.11
C GLU A 27 38.22 23.12 -0.47
N ASN A 28 37.56 23.80 0.46
CA ASN A 28 37.56 25.25 0.54
C ASN A 28 37.89 25.61 1.98
N SER A 29 39.03 26.29 2.13
CA SER A 29 39.46 26.92 3.36
C SER A 29 38.61 28.17 3.54
N ASP A 30 37.79 28.22 4.60
CA ASP A 30 37.34 29.47 5.21
C ASP A 30 36.80 29.20 6.63
N GLU A 31 37.06 30.16 7.51
CA GLU A 31 37.01 30.09 8.97
C GLU A 31 35.63 29.71 9.56
N HIS A 32 35.68 29.05 10.73
CA HIS A 32 34.54 28.71 11.57
C HIS A 32 33.61 29.91 11.85
N VAL A 33 32.37 29.86 11.35
CA VAL A 33 31.29 30.76 11.77
C VAL A 33 30.25 29.97 12.54
N THR A 34 30.31 30.04 13.87
CA THR A 34 29.21 29.65 14.77
C THR A 34 28.16 30.75 14.77
N ALA A 35 26.98 30.49 14.22
CA ALA A 35 25.84 31.40 14.28
C ALA A 35 24.96 31.04 15.50
N VAL A 36 24.89 31.95 16.49
CA VAL A 36 24.03 31.83 17.68
C VAL A 36 22.84 32.77 17.52
N VAL A 37 21.62 32.27 17.69
CA VAL A 37 20.39 33.07 17.60
C VAL A 37 19.49 32.81 18.82
N HIS A 38 19.23 33.87 19.59
CA HIS A 38 18.31 33.86 20.74
C HIS A 38 16.84 34.00 20.30
N LYS A 39 15.95 33.23 20.92
CA LYS A 39 14.49 33.37 20.77
C LYS A 39 13.91 34.11 21.99
N GLU A 40 13.17 35.20 21.75
CA GLU A 40 12.38 35.87 22.79
C GLU A 40 11.27 34.95 23.33
N LEU A 41 11.23 34.79 24.66
CA LEU A 41 10.28 33.96 25.41
C LEU A 41 8.91 34.64 25.48
N VAL A 42 7.87 33.97 25.00
CA VAL A 42 6.47 34.27 25.38
C VAL A 42 6.08 33.37 26.55
N SER A 43 5.58 33.98 27.62
CA SER A 43 5.31 33.39 28.94
C SER A 43 4.25 32.27 28.93
N LYS A 44 4.53 31.20 29.68
CA LYS A 44 3.61 30.10 30.03
C LYS A 44 2.46 30.63 30.90
N HIS A 45 1.20 30.44 30.47
CA HIS A 45 0.04 30.55 31.35
C HIS A 45 -0.42 29.17 31.83
N GLN A 46 -0.69 29.11 33.13
CA GLN A 46 -1.14 27.96 33.92
C GLN A 46 -2.54 27.47 33.52
N GLU A 47 -2.74 26.17 33.72
CA GLU A 47 -4.01 25.46 33.61
C GLU A 47 -5.10 26.04 34.51
N LYS A 48 -6.30 26.25 33.94
CA LYS A 48 -7.57 26.17 34.66
C LYS A 48 -8.62 25.47 33.79
N SER A 49 -9.34 24.56 34.43
CA SER A 49 -10.43 23.75 33.90
C SER A 49 -11.68 24.59 33.59
N ASN A 50 -12.42 24.25 32.52
CA ASN A 50 -13.85 23.89 32.55
C ASN A 50 -14.50 23.85 31.15
N ASN A 51 -15.32 22.80 30.98
CA ASN A 51 -16.38 22.51 30.00
C ASN A 51 -16.80 23.58 28.96
N SER A 52 -16.73 23.23 27.68
CA SER A 52 -17.90 23.19 26.76
C SER A 52 -17.47 22.80 25.34
N THR A 53 -17.88 21.62 24.89
CA THR A 53 -17.55 21.01 23.58
C THR A 53 -18.21 21.72 22.40
N HIS A 54 -19.17 22.63 22.64
CA HIS A 54 -19.91 23.32 21.58
C HIS A 54 -19.26 24.64 21.12
N ASP A 55 -18.42 25.27 21.95
CA ASP A 55 -17.70 26.51 21.60
C ASP A 55 -16.33 26.23 20.94
N GLN A 56 -15.80 25.01 21.06
CA GLN A 56 -14.57 24.58 20.38
C GLN A 56 -14.72 24.49 18.85
N LEU A 57 -15.90 24.13 18.33
CA LEU A 57 -16.13 24.05 16.89
C LEU A 57 -16.21 25.43 16.21
N LYS A 58 -16.65 26.47 16.92
CA LYS A 58 -16.63 27.86 16.41
C LYS A 58 -15.25 28.50 16.54
N SER A 59 -14.48 28.18 17.58
CA SER A 59 -13.12 28.70 17.78
C SER A 59 -12.09 28.13 16.78
N ILE A 60 -12.32 26.93 16.22
CA ILE A 60 -11.49 26.35 15.14
C ILE A 60 -11.49 27.22 13.86
N SER A 61 -12.55 27.99 13.62
CA SER A 61 -12.56 28.94 12.48
C SER A 61 -11.64 30.15 12.67
N TYR A 62 -11.27 30.47 13.93
CA TYR A 62 -10.50 31.66 14.29
C TYR A 62 -9.01 31.42 14.54
N SER A 63 -8.52 30.16 14.65
CA SER A 63 -7.09 29.90 14.91
C SER A 63 -6.22 29.69 13.67
N LEU A 64 -6.80 29.63 12.46
CA LEU A 64 -6.07 29.70 11.18
C LEU A 64 -5.91 31.17 10.73
N GLN A 65 -5.39 32.05 11.58
CA GLN A 65 -5.11 33.46 11.25
C GLN A 65 -3.69 33.67 10.67
N GLY A 66 -3.23 32.75 9.82
CA GLY A 66 -2.20 33.11 8.83
C GLY A 66 -2.80 34.03 7.76
N PRO A 67 -2.01 34.91 7.09
CA PRO A 67 -2.52 35.73 6.00
C PRO A 67 -3.31 34.89 4.98
N LYS A 68 -4.44 35.40 4.45
CA LYS A 68 -5.36 34.68 3.54
C LYS A 68 -4.65 33.86 2.45
N VAL A 69 -3.51 34.37 1.96
CA VAL A 69 -2.62 33.77 0.97
C VAL A 69 -2.12 32.36 1.37
N ILE A 70 -1.92 32.11 2.66
CA ILE A 70 -1.39 30.84 3.16
C ILE A 70 -2.44 29.71 3.10
N LYS A 71 -3.73 30.03 3.22
CA LYS A 71 -4.83 29.04 3.13
C LYS A 71 -4.99 28.46 1.73
N GLU A 72 -4.50 29.15 0.70
CA GLU A 72 -4.63 28.69 -0.69
C GLU A 72 -3.68 27.53 -1.03
N TYR A 73 -2.53 27.44 -0.35
CA TYR A 73 -1.47 26.47 -0.65
C TYR A 73 -1.51 25.20 0.20
N VAL A 74 -2.59 25.01 0.96
CA VAL A 74 -2.78 23.88 1.89
C VAL A 74 -4.09 23.14 1.59
N LYS A 75 -4.47 23.08 0.31
CA LYS A 75 -5.68 22.37 -0.16
C LYS A 75 -5.43 20.88 -0.37
N PHE A 76 -4.88 20.23 0.64
CA PHE A 76 -4.70 18.78 0.62
C PHE A 76 -6.00 18.09 1.07
N PRO A 77 -6.44 17.02 0.39
CA PRO A 77 -7.64 16.26 0.80
C PRO A 77 -7.54 15.80 2.26
N PHE A 78 -6.38 15.36 2.73
CA PHE A 78 -6.18 14.93 4.12
C PHE A 78 -6.32 16.05 5.16
N LEU A 79 -6.26 17.34 4.76
CA LEU A 79 -6.49 18.47 5.67
C LEU A 79 -7.92 19.02 5.60
N THR A 80 -8.61 18.77 4.49
CA THR A 80 -9.88 19.44 4.17
C THR A 80 -11.09 18.50 4.17
N ASP A 81 -10.87 17.20 3.90
CA ASP A 81 -11.92 16.18 3.87
C ASP A 81 -12.00 15.45 5.22
N ASN A 82 -13.19 15.47 5.83
CA ASN A 82 -13.42 14.86 7.13
C ASN A 82 -13.40 13.33 7.11
N GLU A 83 -13.85 12.71 6.01
CA GLU A 83 -13.85 11.26 5.90
C GLU A 83 -12.41 10.74 5.78
N ILE A 84 -11.59 11.39 4.94
CA ILE A 84 -10.16 11.07 4.80
C ILE A 84 -9.43 11.31 6.13
N GLY A 85 -9.71 12.43 6.81
CA GLY A 85 -9.12 12.71 8.12
C GLY A 85 -9.45 11.63 9.16
N ASN A 86 -10.71 11.19 9.24
CA ASN A 86 -11.11 10.11 10.15
C ASN A 86 -10.45 8.77 9.77
N TRP A 87 -10.32 8.49 8.47
CA TRP A 87 -9.63 7.29 8.00
C TRP A 87 -8.15 7.27 8.40
N ILE A 88 -7.47 8.41 8.28
CA ILE A 88 -6.05 8.57 8.66
C ILE A 88 -5.84 8.29 10.14
N ILE A 89 -6.71 8.83 11.02
CA ILE A 89 -6.60 8.64 12.47
C ILE A 89 -6.79 7.15 12.85
N LYS A 90 -7.66 6.44 12.13
CA LYS A 90 -7.97 5.02 12.39
C LYS A 90 -7.09 4.05 11.61
N SER A 91 -6.06 4.54 10.95
CA SER A 91 -5.12 3.77 10.13
C SER A 91 -3.68 4.15 10.46
N ARG A 92 -2.71 3.38 9.98
CA ARG A 92 -1.28 3.75 10.06
C ARG A 92 -0.88 4.61 8.86
N PHE A 93 -0.62 5.90 9.09
CA PHE A 93 -0.20 6.84 8.05
C PHE A 93 1.10 7.54 8.40
N MET A 94 1.97 7.67 7.39
CA MET A 94 3.21 8.42 7.46
C MET A 94 3.22 9.48 6.35
N PHE A 95 3.29 10.74 6.75
CA PHE A 95 3.52 11.86 5.84
C PHE A 95 5.03 12.11 5.77
N ILE A 96 5.60 11.95 4.59
CA ILE A 96 7.00 12.31 4.34
C ILE A 96 6.97 13.64 3.60
N LEU A 97 7.30 14.73 4.28
CA LEU A 97 7.36 16.04 3.67
C LEU A 97 8.61 16.12 2.79
N ARG A 98 8.49 16.82 1.66
CA ARG A 98 9.55 16.94 0.66
C ARG A 98 9.66 18.37 0.17
N GLY A 99 10.87 18.90 0.11
CA GLY A 99 11.17 20.20 -0.48
C GLY A 99 12.39 20.89 0.15
N PRO A 100 13.02 21.82 -0.58
CA PRO A 100 14.14 22.60 -0.06
C PRO A 100 13.78 23.42 1.20
N PRO A 101 14.76 23.87 2.00
CA PRO A 101 14.55 24.87 3.05
C PRO A 101 13.78 26.10 2.53
N GLY A 102 12.86 26.64 3.32
CA GLY A 102 12.02 27.79 2.92
C GLY A 102 10.78 27.46 2.08
N SER A 103 10.57 26.20 1.66
CA SER A 103 9.45 25.82 0.78
C SER A 103 8.07 25.78 1.47
N GLY A 104 8.04 25.82 2.81
CA GLY A 104 6.81 25.78 3.61
C GLY A 104 6.48 24.42 4.23
N LYS A 105 7.45 23.48 4.31
CA LYS A 105 7.25 22.17 4.96
C LYS A 105 6.82 22.29 6.42
N SER A 106 7.54 23.06 7.23
CA SER A 106 7.20 23.22 8.65
C SER A 106 5.88 23.95 8.90
N PHE A 107 5.48 24.81 7.96
CA PHE A 107 4.13 25.36 7.98
C PHE A 107 3.07 24.28 7.71
N LEU A 108 3.33 23.37 6.78
CA LEU A 108 2.45 22.25 6.46
C LEU A 108 2.42 21.20 7.58
N SER A 109 3.55 20.89 8.22
CA SER A 109 3.61 20.00 9.38
C SER A 109 2.76 20.55 10.53
N GLU A 110 2.79 21.86 10.76
CA GLU A 110 1.94 22.54 11.72
C GLU A 110 0.45 22.41 11.37
N CYS A 111 0.06 22.59 10.10
CA CYS A 111 -1.31 22.39 9.67
C CYS A 111 -1.78 20.94 9.91
N ILE A 112 -0.91 19.95 9.68
CA ILE A 112 -1.18 18.54 9.98
C ILE A 112 -1.37 18.36 11.49
N ARG A 113 -0.52 18.95 12.34
CA ARG A 113 -0.64 18.88 13.81
C ARG A 113 -1.94 19.49 14.32
N ILE A 114 -2.36 20.63 13.75
CA ILE A 114 -3.63 21.27 14.11
C ILE A 114 -4.81 20.35 13.73
N ARG A 115 -4.78 19.74 12.54
CA ARG A 115 -5.85 18.84 12.07
C ARG A 115 -5.87 17.50 12.83
N PHE A 116 -4.69 17.02 13.20
CA PHE A 116 -4.45 15.74 13.86
C PHE A 116 -3.61 15.98 15.13
N PRO A 117 -4.22 16.36 16.26
CA PRO A 117 -3.49 16.71 17.49
C PRO A 117 -2.59 15.61 18.04
N MET A 118 -2.85 14.35 17.67
CA MET A 118 -2.05 13.18 18.05
C MET A 118 -0.89 12.87 17.10
N ALA A 119 -0.75 13.65 16.02
CA ALA A 119 0.35 13.47 15.07
C ALA A 119 1.70 13.63 15.78
N LYS A 120 2.65 12.76 15.44
CA LYS A 120 4.05 12.88 15.88
C LYS A 120 4.87 13.44 14.73
N ILE A 121 5.43 14.64 14.93
CA ILE A 121 6.32 15.29 13.98
C ILE A 121 7.76 14.99 14.40
N PHE A 122 8.60 14.63 13.44
CA PHE A 122 10.03 14.43 13.62
C PHE A 122 10.80 15.22 12.58
N SER A 123 11.82 15.95 13.04
CA SER A 123 12.82 16.61 12.20
C SER A 123 14.23 16.32 12.75
N ALA A 124 15.21 16.20 11.87
CA ALA A 124 16.61 16.20 12.28
C ALA A 124 17.01 17.56 12.86
N ASP A 125 16.32 18.64 12.47
CA ASP A 125 16.60 19.98 13.01
C ASP A 125 16.28 20.10 14.50
N ASP A 126 15.42 19.25 15.06
CA ASP A 126 15.09 19.23 16.49
C ASP A 126 16.32 18.88 17.36
N PHE A 127 17.29 18.16 16.80
CA PHE A 127 18.54 17.81 17.47
C PHE A 127 19.36 19.05 17.85
N TRP A 128 19.39 20.06 16.97
CA TRP A 128 20.19 21.27 17.16
C TRP A 128 19.67 22.21 18.25
N TYR A 129 18.51 21.89 18.84
CA TYR A 129 17.94 22.61 19.97
C TYR A 129 18.19 21.90 21.31
N LEU A 130 18.73 20.67 21.32
CA LEU A 130 18.84 19.86 22.54
C LEU A 130 19.78 20.48 23.58
N GLU A 131 20.97 20.91 23.17
CA GLU A 131 22.00 21.45 24.06
C GLU A 131 21.61 22.79 24.70
N SER A 132 20.73 23.54 24.03
CA SER A 132 20.18 24.80 24.50
C SER A 132 18.85 24.64 25.25
N ASN A 133 18.44 23.41 25.60
CA ASN A 133 17.14 23.10 26.21
C ASN A 133 15.93 23.65 25.40
N GLY A 134 16.05 23.70 24.08
CA GLY A 134 15.01 24.18 23.17
C GLY A 134 15.11 25.67 22.78
N CYS A 135 16.10 26.40 23.30
CA CYS A 135 16.13 27.87 23.18
C CYS A 135 16.81 28.38 21.90
N GLU A 136 17.88 27.72 21.45
CA GLU A 136 18.76 28.20 20.38
C GLU A 136 19.09 27.07 19.40
N TYR A 137 19.15 27.41 18.11
CA TYR A 137 19.57 26.50 17.06
C TYR A 137 21.09 26.52 16.94
N GLN A 138 21.75 25.37 17.16
CA GLN A 138 23.21 25.25 17.21
C GLN A 138 23.71 24.26 16.17
N PHE A 139 23.62 24.62 14.89
CA PHE A 139 24.01 23.73 13.79
C PHE A 139 25.53 23.49 13.75
N ASP A 140 25.92 22.22 13.66
CA ASP A 140 27.29 21.78 13.46
C ASP A 140 27.33 20.69 12.38
N ILE A 141 27.90 21.03 11.23
CA ILE A 141 27.98 20.09 10.10
C ILE A 141 28.71 18.78 10.44
N SER A 142 29.65 18.80 11.39
CA SER A 142 30.40 17.60 11.80
C SER A 142 29.52 16.57 12.52
N ARG A 143 28.37 17.00 13.05
CA ARG A 143 27.40 16.19 13.78
C ARG A 143 26.12 15.92 13.00
N LEU A 144 26.12 16.22 11.70
CA LEU A 144 24.92 16.05 10.86
C LEU A 144 24.44 14.59 10.83
N SER A 145 25.37 13.63 10.78
CA SER A 145 25.04 12.19 10.84
C SER A 145 24.40 11.82 12.19
N GLU A 146 24.91 12.36 13.30
CA GLU A 146 24.34 12.18 14.65
C GLU A 146 22.90 12.72 14.73
N ALA A 147 22.65 13.91 14.18
CA ALA A 147 21.32 14.52 14.14
C ALA A 147 20.32 13.66 13.36
N HIS A 148 20.73 13.11 12.23
CA HIS A 148 19.90 12.19 11.43
C HIS A 148 19.67 10.86 12.15
N GLU A 149 20.69 10.27 12.77
CA GLU A 149 20.55 9.04 13.58
C GLU A 149 19.59 9.25 14.76
N TRP A 150 19.70 10.38 15.46
CA TRP A 150 18.77 10.75 16.52
C TRP A 150 17.33 10.83 16.02
N CYS A 151 17.11 11.48 14.88
CA CYS A 151 15.78 11.57 14.26
C CYS A 151 15.26 10.18 13.84
N HIS A 152 16.11 9.35 13.23
CA HIS A 152 15.79 7.98 12.85
C HIS A 152 15.34 7.15 14.05
N ASN A 153 16.08 7.18 15.15
CA ASN A 153 15.75 6.46 16.38
C ASN A 153 14.40 6.91 16.98
N ASN A 154 14.10 8.21 16.96
CA ASN A 154 12.81 8.72 17.41
C ASN A 154 11.65 8.23 16.54
N VAL A 155 11.84 8.22 15.21
CA VAL A 155 10.84 7.67 14.28
C VAL A 155 10.66 6.18 14.50
N TYR A 156 11.76 5.42 14.68
CA TYR A 156 11.72 4.00 14.99
C TYR A 156 10.89 3.70 16.24
N ASN A 157 11.15 4.41 17.33
CA ASN A 157 10.39 4.28 18.57
C ASN A 157 8.90 4.59 18.36
N ALA A 158 8.58 5.57 17.51
CA ALA A 158 7.22 5.94 17.20
C ALA A 158 6.48 4.88 16.37
N VAL A 159 7.11 4.33 15.32
CA VAL A 159 6.50 3.28 14.50
C VAL A 159 6.33 1.98 15.30
N CYS A 160 7.30 1.63 16.16
CA CYS A 160 7.22 0.49 17.08
C CYS A 160 6.05 0.62 18.06
N SER A 161 5.77 1.84 18.53
CA SER A 161 4.64 2.14 19.42
C SER A 161 3.30 2.29 18.67
N GLY A 162 3.32 2.26 17.33
CA GLY A 162 2.13 2.37 16.50
C GLY A 162 1.48 3.76 16.48
N TYR A 163 2.26 4.83 16.68
CA TYR A 163 1.78 6.22 16.59
C TYR A 163 1.28 6.55 15.18
N SER A 164 0.12 7.19 15.06
CA SER A 164 -0.40 7.64 13.76
C SER A 164 -1.22 8.94 13.88
N PRO A 165 -1.11 9.88 12.91
CA PRO A 165 -0.13 9.88 11.83
C PRO A 165 1.28 10.25 12.32
N ILE A 166 2.30 9.77 11.61
CA ILE A 166 3.69 10.23 11.75
C ILE A 166 3.99 11.24 10.64
N VAL A 167 4.69 12.31 10.95
CA VAL A 167 5.10 13.34 9.99
C VAL A 167 6.61 13.49 10.05
N ILE A 168 7.27 13.36 8.90
CA ILE A 168 8.70 13.58 8.73
C ILE A 168 8.90 14.94 8.07
N ASP A 169 9.34 15.93 8.83
CA ASP A 169 9.55 17.33 8.39
C ASP A 169 11.01 17.60 7.98
N ASN A 170 11.63 16.62 7.31
CA ASN A 170 12.96 16.77 6.73
C ASN A 170 12.89 17.21 5.26
N THR A 171 14.03 17.53 4.64
CA THR A 171 14.04 18.03 3.26
C THR A 171 13.62 16.98 2.25
N ASN A 172 14.05 15.73 2.43
CA ASN A 172 13.74 14.57 1.59
C ASN A 172 13.78 14.89 0.08
N THR A 173 14.77 15.68 -0.34
CA THR A 173 14.89 16.18 -1.72
C THR A 173 15.32 15.09 -2.69
N ARG A 174 16.01 14.08 -2.18
CA ARG A 174 16.45 12.90 -2.93
C ARG A 174 15.88 11.61 -2.35
N SER A 175 15.85 10.57 -3.17
CA SER A 175 15.33 9.25 -2.81
C SER A 175 16.03 8.62 -1.60
N TRP A 176 17.35 8.77 -1.51
CA TRP A 176 18.14 8.24 -0.39
C TRP A 176 17.80 8.91 0.95
N GLU A 177 17.49 10.23 0.95
CA GLU A 177 17.08 10.96 2.17
C GLU A 177 15.78 10.37 2.76
N ALA A 178 14.86 9.93 1.89
CA ALA A 178 13.57 9.38 2.31
C ALA A 178 13.60 7.87 2.62
N ARG A 179 14.66 7.17 2.22
CA ARG A 179 14.72 5.70 2.19
C ARG A 179 14.49 5.05 3.54
N TYR A 180 15.11 5.61 4.59
CA TYR A 180 14.95 5.09 5.95
C TYR A 180 13.47 5.08 6.37
N TYR A 181 12.78 6.19 6.14
CA TYR A 181 11.37 6.35 6.51
C TYR A 181 10.45 5.43 5.69
N THR A 182 10.69 5.27 4.39
CA THR A 182 9.90 4.37 3.54
C THR A 182 10.09 2.90 3.94
N GLU A 183 11.30 2.49 4.32
CA GLU A 183 11.54 1.12 4.83
C GLU A 183 10.86 0.88 6.18
N MET A 184 10.90 1.87 7.09
CA MET A 184 10.14 1.80 8.34
C MET A 184 8.64 1.72 8.08
N ALA A 185 8.12 2.53 7.17
CA ALA A 185 6.71 2.48 6.81
C ALA A 185 6.31 1.11 6.25
N ARG A 186 7.10 0.55 5.33
CA ARG A 186 6.87 -0.80 4.79
C ARG A 186 6.86 -1.86 5.88
N ARG A 187 7.88 -1.84 6.75
CA ARG A 187 8.06 -2.82 7.83
C ARG A 187 6.95 -2.79 8.88
N PHE A 188 6.44 -1.60 9.21
CA PHE A 188 5.40 -1.42 10.22
C PHE A 188 4.01 -1.16 9.61
N HIS A 189 3.87 -1.37 8.31
CA HIS A 189 2.63 -1.30 7.53
C HIS A 189 1.91 0.07 7.58
N TYR A 190 2.68 1.15 7.43
CA TYR A 190 2.18 2.50 7.26
C TYR A 190 1.94 2.82 5.79
N PHE A 191 0.82 3.48 5.49
CA PHE A 191 0.63 4.16 4.21
C PHE A 191 1.47 5.41 4.15
N VAL A 192 2.27 5.53 3.10
CA VAL A 192 3.11 6.70 2.88
C VAL A 192 2.40 7.65 1.93
N ILE A 193 2.30 8.91 2.33
CA ILE A 193 1.98 10.01 1.43
C ILE A 193 3.21 10.91 1.37
N MET A 194 3.83 10.98 0.19
CA MET A 194 4.88 11.97 -0.09
C MET A 194 4.21 13.31 -0.32
N VAL A 195 4.57 14.33 0.46
CA VAL A 195 3.90 15.63 0.40
C VAL A 195 4.90 16.72 0.05
N ILE A 196 4.71 17.35 -1.11
CA ILE A 196 5.43 18.56 -1.51
C ILE A 196 4.53 19.76 -1.21
N PRO A 197 4.99 20.79 -0.47
CA PRO A 197 4.22 22.02 -0.27
C PRO A 197 3.76 22.61 -1.60
N GLN A 198 2.53 23.11 -1.69
CA GLN A 198 1.99 23.68 -2.95
C GLN A 198 2.27 25.18 -3.11
N THR A 199 3.22 25.73 -2.36
CA THR A 199 3.61 27.14 -2.48
C THR A 199 4.16 27.42 -3.89
N PRO A 200 3.86 28.58 -4.51
CA PRO A 200 4.31 28.89 -5.86
C PRO A 200 5.83 28.96 -5.99
N TRP A 201 6.52 29.37 -4.92
CA TRP A 201 7.98 29.53 -4.85
C TRP A 201 8.72 28.28 -4.37
N ARG A 202 8.07 27.12 -4.22
CA ARG A 202 8.65 25.91 -3.63
C ARG A 202 9.94 25.39 -4.31
N PHE A 203 10.22 25.85 -5.53
CA PHE A 203 11.43 25.57 -6.31
C PHE A 203 12.13 26.84 -6.82
N ASP A 204 11.79 28.02 -6.29
CA ASP A 204 12.45 29.29 -6.61
C ASP A 204 13.57 29.56 -5.59
N ALA A 205 14.82 29.30 -5.99
CA ALA A 205 15.96 29.29 -5.08
C ALA A 205 16.19 30.63 -4.37
N GLU A 206 16.01 31.76 -5.05
CA GLU A 206 16.16 33.10 -4.46
C GLU A 206 15.12 33.35 -3.37
N THR A 207 13.86 33.07 -3.68
CA THR A 207 12.76 33.21 -2.72
C THR A 207 12.90 32.24 -1.54
N LEU A 208 13.37 31.03 -1.78
CA LEU A 208 13.67 30.03 -0.74
C LEU A 208 14.78 30.51 0.18
N ALA A 209 15.88 31.05 -0.36
CA ALA A 209 16.98 31.62 0.42
C ALA A 209 16.52 32.77 1.31
N MET A 210 15.70 33.68 0.81
CA MET A 210 15.13 34.77 1.62
C MET A 210 14.18 34.29 2.73
N ARG A 211 13.54 33.13 2.57
CA ARG A 211 12.50 32.62 3.48
C ARG A 211 13.00 31.57 4.49
N ASN A 212 14.16 30.99 4.28
CA ASN A 212 14.65 29.93 5.13
C ASN A 212 15.16 30.50 6.46
N VAL A 213 14.79 29.87 7.57
CA VAL A 213 15.07 30.36 8.94
C VAL A 213 16.38 29.84 9.51
N HIS A 214 17.04 28.92 8.80
CA HIS A 214 18.32 28.31 9.19
C HIS A 214 19.51 28.90 8.42
N PHE A 215 19.30 30.01 7.71
CA PHE A 215 20.31 30.74 6.93
C PHE A 215 21.13 29.87 5.96
N VAL A 216 20.51 28.83 5.42
CA VAL A 216 21.08 27.99 4.36
C VAL A 216 21.38 28.87 3.14
N SER A 217 22.61 28.78 2.64
CA SER A 217 23.09 29.63 1.54
C SER A 217 22.30 29.42 0.25
N LEU A 218 22.22 30.47 -0.58
CA LEU A 218 21.59 30.40 -1.90
C LEU A 218 22.17 29.26 -2.75
N GLU A 219 23.51 29.13 -2.79
CA GLU A 219 24.20 28.06 -3.51
C GLU A 219 23.74 26.66 -3.07
N THR A 220 23.61 26.43 -1.75
CA THR A 220 23.14 25.15 -1.21
C THR A 220 21.69 24.89 -1.61
N ILE A 221 20.84 25.92 -1.59
CA ILE A 221 19.43 25.82 -1.99
C ILE A 221 19.30 25.54 -3.48
N GLU A 222 20.06 26.23 -4.33
CA GLU A 222 20.12 25.98 -5.77
C GLU A 222 20.53 24.54 -6.07
N ALA A 223 21.53 24.02 -5.37
CA ALA A 223 21.94 22.63 -5.48
C ALA A 223 20.80 21.68 -5.07
N LYS A 224 20.06 21.96 -3.99
CA LYS A 224 18.91 21.15 -3.56
C LYS A 224 17.74 21.20 -4.55
N VAL A 225 17.47 22.35 -5.16
CA VAL A 225 16.42 22.50 -6.20
C VAL A 225 16.81 21.72 -7.45
N ARG A 226 18.04 21.91 -7.94
CA ARG A 226 18.56 21.26 -9.16
C ARG A 226 18.55 19.74 -9.06
N ASN A 227 18.82 19.22 -7.86
CA ASN A 227 18.90 17.79 -7.60
C ASN A 227 17.61 17.21 -6.97
N PHE A 228 16.49 17.92 -7.05
CA PHE A 228 15.23 17.41 -6.52
C PHE A 228 14.74 16.23 -7.36
N GLU A 229 14.66 15.04 -6.74
CA GLU A 229 14.29 13.80 -7.44
C GLU A 229 12.78 13.53 -7.33
N HIS A 230 12.19 12.97 -8.38
CA HIS A 230 10.88 12.33 -8.23
C HIS A 230 11.08 10.94 -7.60
N ILE A 231 10.42 10.66 -6.47
CA ILE A 231 10.51 9.35 -5.81
C ILE A 231 9.36 8.49 -6.32
N TYR A 232 9.69 7.42 -7.04
CA TYR A 232 8.72 6.47 -7.56
C TYR A 232 8.53 5.30 -6.59
N PRO A 233 7.28 4.92 -6.26
CA PRO A 233 7.01 3.76 -5.42
C PRO A 233 7.28 2.45 -6.16
N CYS A 234 7.22 1.33 -5.44
CA CYS A 234 7.19 -0.01 -6.02
C CYS A 234 5.90 -0.21 -6.85
N TYR A 235 4.75 0.22 -6.33
CA TYR A 235 3.47 0.21 -7.03
C TYR A 235 2.47 1.21 -6.45
N TYR A 236 1.46 1.56 -7.25
CA TYR A 236 0.27 2.31 -6.85
C TYR A 236 -0.94 1.37 -6.80
N GLY A 237 -1.89 1.66 -5.91
CA GLY A 237 -3.07 0.81 -5.76
C GLY A 237 -4.08 1.34 -4.76
N TRP A 238 -5.17 0.60 -4.61
CA TRP A 238 -6.15 0.81 -3.54
C TRP A 238 -5.86 -0.15 -2.40
N PHE A 239 -5.72 0.38 -1.20
CA PHE A 239 -5.34 -0.38 -0.03
C PHE A 239 -6.48 -0.38 0.98
N TRP A 240 -6.72 -1.55 1.59
CA TRP A 240 -7.35 -1.58 2.90
C TRP A 240 -6.36 -1.02 3.93
N SER A 241 -6.76 -0.84 5.19
CA SER A 241 -5.83 -0.24 6.17
C SER A 241 -5.67 -1.05 7.44
N ALA A 242 -4.41 -1.11 7.90
CA ALA A 242 -4.08 -1.65 9.21
C ALA A 242 -4.41 -0.62 10.30
N PRO A 243 -5.00 -1.06 11.44
CA PRO A 243 -5.23 -0.18 12.57
C PRO A 243 -3.92 0.34 13.18
N PRO A 244 -3.94 1.53 13.82
CA PRO A 244 -2.90 1.93 14.77
C PRO A 244 -2.89 1.00 16.00
N SER A 245 -1.95 1.19 16.93
CA SER A 245 -1.85 0.34 18.14
C SER A 245 -3.10 0.42 19.05
N GLU A 246 -3.32 -0.57 19.91
CA GLU A 246 -4.48 -0.66 20.84
C GLU A 246 -4.64 0.57 21.76
N THR A 247 -3.56 1.32 22.00
CA THR A 247 -3.62 2.57 22.78
C THR A 247 -4.52 3.62 22.09
N TYR A 248 -4.61 3.60 20.76
CA TYR A 248 -5.44 4.50 19.97
C TYR A 248 -6.90 4.03 19.83
N SER A 249 -7.16 2.72 19.88
CA SER A 249 -8.52 2.18 19.75
C SER A 249 -9.39 2.44 20.99
N LYS A 250 -8.78 2.67 22.16
CA LYS A 250 -9.50 3.00 23.42
C LYS A 250 -10.09 4.41 23.46
N LEU A 251 -9.61 5.33 22.63
CA LEU A 251 -10.14 6.70 22.55
C LEU A 251 -11.48 6.77 21.78
N ASP A 252 -11.84 5.71 21.03
CA ASP A 252 -13.11 5.58 20.30
C ASP A 252 -14.23 4.89 21.13
N ILE A 253 -13.96 4.47 22.38
CA ILE A 253 -14.95 3.74 23.22
C ILE A 253 -15.92 4.70 23.94
N SER A 254 -15.81 6.02 23.74
CA SER A 254 -16.73 7.01 24.32
C SER A 254 -17.96 7.32 23.45
N ASP A 255 -18.38 6.42 22.57
CA ASP A 255 -19.72 6.49 21.95
C ASP A 255 -20.77 5.98 22.96
N ASN A 256 -21.01 6.80 23.99
CA ASN A 256 -22.04 6.60 25.02
C ASN A 256 -23.44 6.92 24.47
N SER A 257 -23.92 6.18 23.46
CA SER A 257 -25.35 6.10 23.17
C SER A 257 -25.96 4.92 23.93
N LEU A 258 -26.20 5.13 25.23
CA LEU A 258 -27.10 4.32 26.02
C LEU A 258 -28.53 4.56 25.52
N ASP A 259 -29.01 3.73 24.59
CA ASP A 259 -30.44 3.68 24.25
C ASP A 259 -31.19 2.79 25.26
N ILE A 260 -31.83 3.47 26.20
CA ILE A 260 -32.90 2.97 27.06
C ILE A 260 -34.20 2.89 26.22
N VAL A 261 -34.80 1.69 26.18
CA VAL A 261 -36.23 1.37 25.95
C VAL A 261 -36.74 1.33 24.49
N SER A 262 -37.00 0.10 24.06
CA SER A 262 -38.17 -0.42 23.32
C SER A 262 -39.01 0.54 22.46
N ARG A 263 -38.89 0.45 21.12
CA ARG A 263 -40.01 0.57 20.14
C ARG A 263 -39.58 0.15 18.71
N PRO A 264 -40.50 -0.39 17.87
CA PRO A 264 -40.12 -1.13 16.67
C PRO A 264 -40.03 -0.26 15.39
N ALA A 265 -39.08 -0.66 14.54
CA ALA A 265 -39.01 -0.52 13.09
C ALA A 265 -39.28 0.85 12.44
N LYS A 266 -38.20 1.59 12.16
CA LYS A 266 -38.03 2.36 10.91
C LYS A 266 -36.61 2.16 10.37
N ARG A 267 -36.49 1.74 9.11
CA ARG A 267 -35.23 1.60 8.35
C ARG A 267 -34.49 2.94 8.33
N CYS A 268 -33.49 3.11 9.19
CA CYS A 268 -32.51 4.19 9.08
C CYS A 268 -31.32 3.73 8.23
N LYS A 269 -30.95 4.55 7.25
CA LYS A 269 -29.77 4.38 6.39
C LYS A 269 -28.52 4.37 7.27
N SER A 270 -27.81 3.25 7.32
CA SER A 270 -26.51 3.11 7.97
C SER A 270 -25.47 3.95 7.22
N SER A 271 -25.05 5.04 7.83
CA SER A 271 -24.08 5.99 7.29
C SER A 271 -23.53 6.71 8.53
N ILE A 272 -22.24 6.81 8.83
CA ILE A 272 -21.05 6.98 8.01
C ILE A 272 -19.84 6.74 8.95
N HIS A 273 -18.69 6.29 8.41
CA HIS A 273 -17.41 5.93 9.06
C HIS A 273 -17.21 4.42 9.29
N SER A 274 -16.94 3.69 8.21
CA SER A 274 -16.33 2.36 8.28
C SER A 274 -15.01 2.42 9.04
N ASN A 275 -14.84 1.60 10.08
CA ASN A 275 -13.55 1.45 10.74
C ASN A 275 -12.59 0.68 9.80
N PRO A 276 -11.44 1.23 9.41
CA PRO A 276 -10.55 0.61 8.43
C PRO A 276 -10.10 -0.81 8.79
N CYS A 277 -9.89 -1.09 10.09
CA CYS A 277 -9.54 -2.42 10.57
C CYS A 277 -10.69 -3.43 10.40
N MET A 278 -11.92 -2.98 10.63
CA MET A 278 -13.10 -3.82 10.41
C MET A 278 -13.25 -4.22 8.95
N GLU A 279 -12.86 -3.34 8.01
CA GLU A 279 -12.88 -3.63 6.58
C GLU A 279 -11.89 -4.75 6.21
N VAL A 280 -10.66 -4.72 6.73
CA VAL A 280 -9.66 -5.79 6.51
C VAL A 280 -10.17 -7.12 7.05
N ASN A 281 -10.53 -7.16 8.33
CA ASN A 281 -10.96 -8.40 8.98
C ASN A 281 -12.22 -8.98 8.34
N ARG A 282 -13.16 -8.12 7.92
CA ARG A 282 -14.37 -8.54 7.20
C ARG A 282 -14.03 -9.18 5.85
N LEU A 283 -13.10 -8.60 5.09
CA LEU A 283 -12.65 -9.15 3.80
C LEU A 283 -11.99 -10.52 3.98
N LEU A 284 -10.99 -10.60 4.86
CA LEU A 284 -10.21 -11.83 5.05
C LEU A 284 -11.08 -12.95 5.63
N LYS A 285 -11.88 -12.65 6.66
CA LYS A 285 -12.81 -13.62 7.24
C LYS A 285 -13.81 -14.16 6.23
N TRP A 286 -14.43 -13.27 5.44
CA TRP A 286 -15.34 -13.71 4.39
C TRP A 286 -14.65 -14.63 3.39
N GLY A 287 -13.46 -14.25 2.91
CA GLY A 287 -12.73 -15.05 1.93
C GLY A 287 -12.33 -16.42 2.49
N TRP A 288 -11.93 -16.45 3.76
CA TRP A 288 -11.56 -17.66 4.48
C TRP A 288 -12.75 -18.61 4.70
N ASP A 289 -13.88 -18.08 5.18
CA ASP A 289 -15.09 -18.88 5.42
C ASP A 289 -15.60 -19.50 4.11
N VAL A 290 -15.54 -18.75 3.01
CA VAL A 290 -15.92 -19.26 1.68
C VAL A 290 -14.95 -20.33 1.19
N LEU A 291 -13.64 -20.10 1.32
CA LEU A 291 -12.63 -21.09 0.91
C LEU A 291 -12.85 -22.43 1.62
N ASN A 292 -13.01 -22.42 2.95
CA ASN A 292 -13.25 -23.64 3.73
C ASN A 292 -14.53 -24.35 3.26
N THR A 293 -15.61 -23.59 3.07
CA THR A 293 -16.89 -24.15 2.58
C THR A 293 -16.72 -24.82 1.22
N ILE A 294 -15.92 -24.24 0.32
CA ILE A 294 -15.68 -24.79 -1.02
C ILE A 294 -14.81 -26.05 -0.97
N ILE A 295 -13.72 -26.04 -0.17
CA ILE A 295 -12.84 -27.19 -0.03
C ILE A 295 -13.58 -28.36 0.64
N GLU A 296 -14.50 -28.12 1.56
CA GLU A 296 -15.31 -29.16 2.21
C GLU A 296 -16.29 -29.87 1.26
N LEU A 297 -16.56 -29.34 0.06
CA LEU A 297 -17.39 -30.03 -0.92
C LEU A 297 -16.66 -31.31 -1.40
N PRO A 298 -17.25 -32.52 -1.26
CA PRO A 298 -16.51 -33.77 -1.48
C PRO A 298 -15.85 -33.89 -2.86
N GLY A 299 -16.52 -33.41 -3.92
CA GLY A 299 -15.96 -33.41 -5.27
C GLY A 299 -14.79 -32.44 -5.44
N VAL A 300 -14.89 -31.25 -4.82
CA VAL A 300 -13.82 -30.24 -4.86
C VAL A 300 -12.61 -30.71 -4.05
N HIS A 301 -12.84 -31.23 -2.84
CA HIS A 301 -11.79 -31.79 -1.98
C HIS A 301 -10.97 -32.86 -2.72
N TYR A 302 -11.67 -33.82 -3.33
CA TYR A 302 -11.06 -34.91 -4.09
C TYR A 302 -10.24 -34.41 -5.29
N GLU A 303 -10.77 -33.45 -6.06
CA GLU A 303 -10.05 -32.86 -7.19
C GLU A 303 -8.79 -32.10 -6.74
N LEU A 304 -8.85 -31.37 -5.62
CA LEU A 304 -7.70 -30.64 -5.07
C LEU A 304 -6.62 -31.60 -4.52
N ILE A 305 -7.01 -32.65 -3.80
CA ILE A 305 -6.08 -33.71 -3.36
C ILE A 305 -5.29 -34.26 -4.55
N ASN A 306 -5.99 -34.61 -5.64
CA ASN A 306 -5.35 -35.14 -6.84
C ASN A 306 -4.44 -34.10 -7.51
N ALA A 307 -4.90 -32.84 -7.59
CA ALA A 307 -4.12 -31.76 -8.18
C ALA A 307 -2.83 -31.46 -7.41
N PHE A 308 -2.84 -31.65 -6.09
CA PHE A 308 -1.69 -31.39 -5.21
C PHE A 308 -0.83 -32.63 -4.95
N GLY A 309 -1.22 -33.79 -5.49
CA GLY A 309 -0.52 -35.05 -5.27
C GLY A 309 -0.56 -35.53 -3.81
N LEU A 310 -1.63 -35.20 -3.09
CA LEU A 310 -1.82 -35.56 -1.68
C LEU A 310 -2.39 -36.98 -1.54
N PRO A 311 -2.20 -37.64 -0.38
CA PRO A 311 -2.88 -38.89 -0.04
C PRO A 311 -4.41 -38.77 -0.12
N GLN A 312 -5.11 -39.85 -0.46
CA GLN A 312 -6.57 -39.82 -0.64
C GLN A 312 -7.35 -39.61 0.67
N ASP A 313 -6.71 -39.86 1.82
CA ASP A 313 -7.22 -39.60 3.16
C ASP A 313 -6.80 -38.21 3.70
N ALA A 314 -6.18 -37.37 2.86
CA ALA A 314 -5.78 -36.03 3.24
C ALA A 314 -6.97 -35.19 3.73
N THR A 315 -6.72 -34.45 4.81
CA THR A 315 -7.71 -33.60 5.46
C THR A 315 -7.85 -32.25 4.73
N VAL A 316 -8.88 -31.48 5.08
CA VAL A 316 -9.04 -30.09 4.61
C VAL A 316 -7.81 -29.25 4.97
N GLN A 317 -7.21 -29.49 6.14
CA GLN A 317 -6.02 -28.76 6.57
C GLN A 317 -4.79 -29.09 5.70
N ASP A 318 -4.64 -30.34 5.26
CA ASP A 318 -3.55 -30.74 4.36
C ASP A 318 -3.67 -30.04 3.00
N VAL A 319 -4.89 -29.94 2.47
CA VAL A 319 -5.18 -29.20 1.22
C VAL A 319 -4.92 -27.70 1.39
N ILE A 320 -5.38 -27.11 2.48
CA ILE A 320 -5.16 -25.69 2.79
C ILE A 320 -3.67 -25.35 2.91
N SER A 321 -2.88 -26.25 3.50
CA SER A 321 -1.44 -26.05 3.75
C SER A 321 -0.60 -25.99 2.47
N HIS A 322 -1.20 -26.30 1.31
CA HIS A 322 -0.59 -26.07 -0.01
C HIS A 322 -0.32 -24.58 -0.28
N TRP A 323 -1.19 -23.70 0.23
CA TRP A 323 -1.02 -22.26 0.09
C TRP A 323 -0.38 -21.64 1.34
N GLU A 324 0.30 -20.52 1.12
CA GLU A 324 0.80 -19.59 2.12
C GLU A 324 -0.06 -18.30 2.09
N SER A 325 -0.28 -17.69 3.25
CA SER A 325 -0.96 -16.40 3.37
C SER A 325 -0.16 -15.29 2.68
N ALA A 326 -0.81 -14.56 1.77
CA ALA A 326 -0.22 -13.41 1.09
C ALA A 326 -0.50 -12.07 1.79
N THR A 327 -1.27 -12.10 2.89
CA THR A 327 -1.78 -10.90 3.53
C THR A 327 -1.26 -10.71 4.95
N ILE A 328 -1.25 -9.46 5.41
CA ILE A 328 -1.16 -9.10 6.84
C ILE A 328 -2.40 -8.28 7.20
N PRO A 329 -3.21 -8.72 8.18
CA PRO A 329 -3.13 -10.00 8.91
C PRO A 329 -3.26 -11.22 7.99
N ASP A 330 -2.90 -12.40 8.52
CA ASP A 330 -2.97 -13.63 7.72
C ASP A 330 -4.39 -13.88 7.21
N PHE A 331 -4.47 -14.35 5.97
CA PHE A 331 -5.74 -14.61 5.30
C PHE A 331 -6.60 -15.64 6.05
N GLY A 332 -5.95 -16.65 6.64
CA GLY A 332 -6.61 -17.76 7.29
C GLY A 332 -5.83 -18.31 8.46
N THR A 333 -6.55 -18.95 9.38
CA THR A 333 -5.95 -19.61 10.54
C THR A 333 -5.16 -20.85 10.11
N GLY A 334 -3.91 -20.97 10.58
CA GLY A 334 -3.07 -22.14 10.30
C GLY A 334 -2.32 -22.09 8.97
N LEU A 335 -2.50 -21.05 8.15
CA LEU A 335 -1.66 -20.79 7.00
C LEU A 335 -0.31 -20.23 7.44
N LYS A 336 0.78 -20.75 6.86
CA LYS A 336 2.08 -20.09 6.95
C LYS A 336 2.03 -18.78 6.16
N THR A 337 2.59 -17.70 6.68
CA THR A 337 2.75 -16.45 5.93
C THR A 337 3.86 -16.60 4.87
N CYS A 338 3.61 -16.11 3.66
CA CYS A 338 4.63 -16.09 2.60
C CYS A 338 5.77 -15.12 2.95
N ASN A 339 6.83 -15.09 2.13
CA ASN A 339 8.02 -14.27 2.40
C ASN A 339 7.78 -12.75 2.29
N THR A 340 6.81 -12.32 1.49
CA THR A 340 6.55 -10.90 1.21
C THR A 340 5.05 -10.58 1.32
N PRO A 341 4.45 -10.76 2.51
CA PRO A 341 3.03 -10.53 2.70
C PRO A 341 2.74 -9.03 2.75
N SER A 342 1.50 -8.64 2.48
CA SER A 342 1.10 -7.22 2.42
C SER A 342 -0.27 -6.96 3.00
N ILE A 343 -0.59 -5.72 3.36
CA ILE A 343 -1.99 -5.36 3.61
C ILE A 343 -2.77 -5.65 2.31
N PRO A 344 -4.00 -6.24 2.40
CA PRO A 344 -4.85 -6.43 1.24
C PRO A 344 -4.95 -5.16 0.39
N HIS A 345 -4.70 -5.30 -0.91
CA HIS A 345 -4.68 -4.20 -1.84
C HIS A 345 -5.02 -4.64 -3.26
N ILE A 346 -5.40 -3.67 -4.09
CA ILE A 346 -5.64 -3.81 -5.51
C ILE A 346 -4.56 -3.00 -6.23
N THR A 347 -3.64 -3.68 -6.90
CA THR A 347 -2.58 -3.01 -7.65
C THR A 347 -3.15 -2.34 -8.90
N ALA A 348 -2.98 -1.02 -9.00
CA ALA A 348 -3.40 -0.22 -10.14
C ALA A 348 -2.28 -0.02 -11.16
N LYS A 349 -1.02 0.13 -10.69
CA LYS A 349 0.17 0.20 -11.53
C LYS A 349 1.38 -0.31 -10.78
N PHE A 350 2.00 -1.38 -11.29
CA PHE A 350 3.35 -1.75 -10.87
C PHE A 350 4.37 -0.82 -11.52
N SER A 351 5.17 -0.11 -10.72
CA SER A 351 6.13 0.89 -11.18
C SER A 351 7.59 0.46 -11.01
N LYS A 352 7.88 -0.51 -10.15
CA LYS A 352 9.23 -1.03 -9.87
C LYS A 352 10.24 0.10 -9.62
N TYR A 353 9.85 1.10 -8.82
CA TYR A 353 10.67 2.27 -8.51
C TYR A 353 11.01 3.11 -9.76
N GLY A 354 10.05 3.24 -10.67
CA GLY A 354 10.20 4.00 -11.92
C GLY A 354 10.74 3.18 -13.10
N ARG A 355 11.27 1.97 -12.84
CA ARG A 355 11.90 1.13 -13.88
C ARG A 355 10.91 0.37 -14.77
N ALA A 356 9.65 0.21 -14.34
CA ALA A 356 8.64 -0.45 -15.16
C ALA A 356 8.17 0.48 -16.29
N THR A 357 7.82 -0.11 -17.44
CA THR A 357 7.34 0.63 -18.60
C THR A 357 6.17 1.55 -18.25
N GLY A 358 6.27 2.82 -18.64
CA GLY A 358 5.24 3.83 -18.40
C GLY A 358 5.06 4.27 -16.94
N ALA A 359 5.94 3.84 -16.02
CA ALA A 359 5.86 4.21 -14.61
C ALA A 359 6.00 5.72 -14.37
N GLU A 360 6.96 6.37 -15.02
CA GLU A 360 7.19 7.80 -14.89
C GLU A 360 5.99 8.61 -15.38
N HIS A 361 5.53 8.31 -16.59
CA HIS A 361 4.36 8.97 -17.17
C HIS A 361 3.11 8.78 -16.31
N TYR A 362 2.90 7.59 -15.73
CA TYR A 362 1.80 7.33 -14.81
C TYR A 362 1.90 8.16 -13.53
N ALA A 363 3.07 8.16 -12.89
CA ALA A 363 3.31 8.88 -11.64
C ALA A 363 3.16 10.40 -11.79
N LEU A 364 3.52 10.97 -12.95
CA LEU A 364 3.42 12.40 -13.24
C LEU A 364 2.02 12.86 -13.66
N ARG A 365 1.04 11.95 -13.82
CA ARG A 365 -0.35 12.34 -14.10
C ARG A 365 -0.88 13.19 -12.94
N ARG A 366 -1.49 14.33 -13.25
CA ARG A 366 -2.17 15.19 -12.26
C ARG A 366 -3.20 14.40 -11.43
N SER A 367 -3.92 13.46 -12.07
CA SER A 367 -4.86 12.59 -11.36
C SER A 367 -4.19 11.77 -10.26
N VAL A 368 -3.00 11.23 -10.51
CA VAL A 368 -2.24 10.41 -9.56
C VAL A 368 -1.53 11.30 -8.54
N ASN A 369 -0.70 12.25 -8.96
CA ASN A 369 0.22 12.97 -8.06
C ASN A 369 -0.45 14.10 -7.25
N GLU A 370 -1.52 14.72 -7.77
CA GLU A 370 -2.10 15.92 -7.16
C GLU A 370 -3.53 15.69 -6.64
N ASN A 371 -4.33 14.91 -7.36
CA ASN A 371 -5.78 14.91 -7.14
C ASN A 371 -6.33 13.73 -6.36
N LEU A 372 -5.81 12.51 -6.57
CA LEU A 372 -6.44 11.29 -6.08
C LEU A 372 -5.59 10.47 -5.10
N LEU A 373 -4.29 10.76 -4.95
CA LEU A 373 -3.46 10.12 -3.92
C LEU A 373 -3.97 10.46 -2.52
N GLY A 374 -4.15 9.44 -1.68
CA GLY A 374 -4.72 9.56 -0.34
C GLY A 374 -6.24 9.67 -0.30
N LYS A 375 -6.95 9.63 -1.44
CA LYS A 375 -8.42 9.66 -1.44
C LYS A 375 -9.04 8.30 -1.16
N LEU A 376 -10.24 8.34 -0.60
CA LEU A 376 -11.06 7.16 -0.32
C LEU A 376 -12.00 6.83 -1.48
N PHE A 377 -12.11 5.54 -1.75
CA PHE A 377 -12.96 4.97 -2.78
C PHE A 377 -13.79 3.83 -2.23
N THR A 378 -14.89 3.50 -2.91
CA THR A 378 -15.67 2.29 -2.65
C THR A 378 -15.45 1.31 -3.78
N VAL A 379 -14.98 0.11 -3.46
CA VAL A 379 -14.82 -1.00 -4.40
C VAL A 379 -15.83 -2.10 -4.11
N GLN A 380 -16.09 -2.95 -5.09
CA GLN A 380 -17.02 -4.07 -4.97
C GLN A 380 -16.27 -5.39 -5.08
N ILE A 381 -16.34 -6.23 -4.07
CA ILE A 381 -15.93 -7.64 -4.17
C ILE A 381 -17.09 -8.42 -4.79
N THR A 382 -16.80 -9.13 -5.88
CA THR A 382 -17.83 -9.86 -6.66
C THR A 382 -17.70 -11.38 -6.52
N GLY A 383 -16.59 -11.88 -5.98
CA GLY A 383 -16.35 -13.32 -5.88
C GLY A 383 -14.92 -13.69 -5.50
N LEU A 384 -14.62 -14.98 -5.52
CA LEU A 384 -13.28 -15.55 -5.35
C LEU A 384 -12.88 -16.37 -6.57
N VAL A 385 -11.59 -16.38 -6.87
CA VAL A 385 -10.94 -17.31 -7.80
C VAL A 385 -9.94 -18.14 -7.00
N ILE A 386 -10.04 -19.46 -7.12
CA ILE A 386 -9.19 -20.43 -6.43
C ILE A 386 -8.53 -21.29 -7.51
N THR A 387 -7.21 -21.21 -7.60
CA THR A 387 -6.38 -22.02 -8.49
C THR A 387 -5.36 -22.80 -7.67
N SER A 388 -4.68 -23.75 -8.31
CA SER A 388 -3.55 -24.46 -7.71
C SER A 388 -2.39 -23.54 -7.29
N ARG A 389 -2.31 -22.33 -7.85
CA ARG A 389 -1.25 -21.36 -7.61
C ARG A 389 -1.67 -20.24 -6.69
N THR A 390 -2.91 -19.76 -6.80
CA THR A 390 -3.33 -18.52 -6.17
C THR A 390 -4.78 -18.57 -5.67
N ILE A 391 -5.05 -17.80 -4.63
CA ILE A 391 -6.39 -17.48 -4.16
C ILE A 391 -6.53 -15.96 -4.20
N GLY A 392 -7.54 -15.47 -4.92
CA GLY A 392 -7.77 -14.04 -5.07
C GLY A 392 -9.24 -13.65 -5.07
N ALA A 393 -9.55 -12.49 -4.51
CA ALA A 393 -10.88 -11.90 -4.62
C ALA A 393 -11.01 -11.11 -5.93
N ARG A 394 -12.13 -11.32 -6.63
CA ARG A 394 -12.49 -10.55 -7.83
C ARG A 394 -13.04 -9.20 -7.42
N VAL A 395 -12.51 -8.14 -8.02
CA VAL A 395 -12.88 -6.78 -7.67
C VAL A 395 -13.47 -6.07 -8.89
N LYS A 396 -14.61 -5.42 -8.68
CA LYS A 396 -15.09 -4.36 -9.54
C LYS A 396 -14.68 -3.02 -8.94
N LEU A 397 -13.88 -2.30 -9.73
CA LEU A 397 -13.34 -0.99 -9.38
C LEU A 397 -14.46 0.08 -9.30
N PRO A 398 -14.16 1.29 -8.80
CA PRO A 398 -15.10 2.40 -8.74
C PRO A 398 -15.59 2.83 -10.13
N ASN A 399 -16.34 3.93 -10.23
CA ASN A 399 -16.88 4.41 -11.51
C ASN A 399 -15.82 4.59 -12.63
N ASP A 400 -16.29 4.56 -13.88
CA ASP A 400 -15.43 4.60 -15.08
C ASP A 400 -14.49 5.81 -15.12
N GLU A 401 -14.89 6.94 -14.55
CA GLU A 401 -14.05 8.16 -14.49
C GLU A 401 -12.78 7.91 -13.66
N VAL A 402 -12.92 7.30 -12.48
CA VAL A 402 -11.77 6.92 -11.64
C VAL A 402 -10.89 5.90 -12.33
N ILE A 403 -11.50 4.88 -12.94
CA ILE A 403 -10.78 3.83 -13.67
C ILE A 403 -9.94 4.45 -14.81
N ARG A 404 -10.54 5.33 -15.63
CA ARG A 404 -9.84 5.99 -16.75
C ARG A 404 -8.57 6.72 -16.32
N HIS A 405 -8.54 7.23 -15.10
CA HIS A 405 -7.43 8.05 -14.62
C HIS A 405 -6.38 7.28 -13.80
N LEU A 406 -6.80 6.25 -13.07
CA LEU A 406 -5.95 5.53 -12.12
C LEU A 406 -5.66 4.08 -12.51
N TRP A 407 -6.47 3.43 -13.33
CA TRP A 407 -6.19 2.05 -13.73
C TRP A 407 -5.15 2.02 -14.85
N ALA A 408 -4.03 1.33 -14.61
CA ALA A 408 -2.97 1.13 -15.59
C ALA A 408 -2.35 -0.27 -15.49
N ALA A 409 -3.11 -1.23 -14.95
CA ALA A 409 -2.75 -2.63 -15.00
C ALA A 409 -2.95 -3.16 -16.42
N GLU A 410 -2.19 -4.18 -16.79
CA GLU A 410 -2.19 -4.71 -18.15
C GLU A 410 -3.35 -5.70 -18.31
N ASP A 411 -4.56 -5.18 -18.53
CA ASP A 411 -5.77 -5.98 -18.77
C ASP A 411 -5.68 -6.81 -20.06
N GLN A 412 -4.82 -6.41 -20.99
CA GLN A 412 -4.63 -7.08 -22.29
C GLN A 412 -3.40 -8.01 -22.31
N GLU A 413 -2.84 -8.35 -21.15
CA GLU A 413 -1.73 -9.30 -21.09
C GLU A 413 -2.16 -10.66 -21.68
N VAL A 414 -1.30 -11.26 -22.50
CA VAL A 414 -1.58 -12.53 -23.17
C VAL A 414 -1.38 -13.67 -22.17
N VAL A 415 -2.45 -14.40 -21.86
CA VAL A 415 -2.45 -15.46 -20.82
C VAL A 415 -2.67 -16.87 -21.36
N PHE A 416 -2.92 -17.00 -22.65
CA PHE A 416 -2.93 -18.26 -23.37
C PHE A 416 -1.98 -18.17 -24.57
N PRO A 417 -1.16 -19.19 -24.84
CA PRO A 417 -0.39 -19.27 -26.07
C PRO A 417 -1.33 -19.41 -27.29
N ASP A 418 -0.81 -19.07 -28.46
CA ASP A 418 -1.55 -19.15 -29.73
C ASP A 418 -2.09 -20.59 -29.98
N ASN A 419 -3.24 -20.69 -30.65
CA ASN A 419 -3.86 -21.93 -31.13
C ASN A 419 -4.56 -22.85 -30.11
N ILE A 420 -4.92 -22.37 -28.92
CA ILE A 420 -5.68 -23.16 -27.92
C ILE A 420 -7.22 -23.17 -28.17
N GLY A 421 -7.70 -22.50 -29.23
CA GLY A 421 -9.14 -22.44 -29.53
C GLY A 421 -9.93 -21.54 -28.57
N ILE A 422 -9.23 -20.59 -27.94
CA ILE A 422 -9.76 -19.44 -27.21
C ILE A 422 -9.53 -18.24 -28.13
N MET A 423 -10.62 -17.56 -28.53
CA MET A 423 -10.48 -16.41 -29.42
C MET A 423 -9.84 -15.24 -28.66
N PRO A 424 -8.94 -14.47 -29.28
CA PRO A 424 -8.49 -13.20 -28.70
C PRO A 424 -9.71 -12.29 -28.51
N VAL A 425 -10.02 -11.92 -27.28
CA VAL A 425 -11.11 -10.99 -26.96
C VAL A 425 -10.52 -9.73 -26.34
N ASN A 426 -10.98 -8.56 -26.78
CA ASN A 426 -10.63 -7.31 -26.13
C ASN A 426 -11.31 -7.27 -24.75
N ARG A 427 -10.52 -7.39 -23.68
CA ARG A 427 -11.07 -7.47 -22.32
C ARG A 427 -11.55 -6.10 -21.84
N PRO A 428 -12.62 -6.03 -21.05
CA PRO A 428 -13.08 -4.76 -20.49
C PRO A 428 -12.06 -4.20 -19.49
N THR A 429 -11.93 -2.88 -19.43
CA THR A 429 -11.01 -2.21 -18.52
C THR A 429 -11.35 -2.52 -17.06
N GLY A 430 -10.33 -2.80 -16.25
CA GLY A 430 -10.49 -3.15 -14.83
C GLY A 430 -10.73 -4.64 -14.58
N CYS A 431 -10.82 -5.48 -15.61
CA CYS A 431 -11.11 -6.91 -15.44
C CYS A 431 -10.01 -7.69 -14.70
N ARG A 432 -8.78 -7.16 -14.65
CA ARG A 432 -7.68 -7.73 -13.86
C ARG A 432 -7.71 -7.31 -12.39
N ALA A 433 -8.64 -6.45 -11.96
CA ALA A 433 -8.68 -5.98 -10.57
C ALA A 433 -8.98 -7.12 -9.58
N HIS A 434 -8.03 -7.33 -8.66
CA HIS A 434 -8.09 -8.40 -7.69
C HIS A 434 -7.42 -8.00 -6.36
N VAL A 435 -7.68 -8.79 -5.33
CA VAL A 435 -6.88 -8.83 -4.09
C VAL A 435 -6.30 -10.23 -3.97
N THR A 436 -4.97 -10.34 -3.90
CA THR A 436 -4.29 -11.61 -3.61
C THR A 436 -4.42 -11.95 -2.13
N MET A 437 -4.94 -13.14 -1.82
CA MET A 437 -5.19 -13.60 -0.46
C MET A 437 -4.23 -14.71 -0.04
N ALA A 438 -3.97 -15.68 -0.92
CA ALA A 438 -3.02 -16.76 -0.67
C ALA A 438 -2.30 -17.19 -1.95
N LEU A 439 -1.12 -17.77 -1.79
CA LEU A 439 -0.22 -18.16 -2.88
C LEU A 439 0.41 -19.51 -2.57
N ALA A 440 0.53 -20.41 -3.54
CA ALA A 440 1.35 -21.60 -3.37
C ALA A 440 2.82 -21.19 -3.17
N THR A 441 3.60 -22.05 -2.51
CA THR A 441 5.00 -21.76 -2.19
C THR A 441 5.80 -21.36 -3.43
N GLY A 442 6.46 -20.19 -3.38
CA GLY A 442 7.29 -19.67 -4.47
C GLY A 442 6.54 -18.97 -5.60
N VAL A 443 5.21 -18.93 -5.57
CA VAL A 443 4.39 -18.24 -6.58
C VAL A 443 4.41 -16.72 -6.34
N SER A 444 4.56 -15.96 -7.43
CA SER A 444 4.51 -14.49 -7.39
C SER A 444 3.07 -13.99 -7.20
N PRO A 445 2.83 -12.93 -6.40
CA PRO A 445 1.50 -12.32 -6.28
C PRO A 445 0.88 -11.86 -7.60
N ALA A 446 1.72 -11.51 -8.60
CA ALA A 446 1.25 -11.06 -9.92
C ALA A 446 0.46 -12.15 -10.68
N GLU A 447 0.70 -13.43 -10.36
CA GLU A 447 0.01 -14.57 -10.98
C GLU A 447 -1.49 -14.56 -10.68
N THR A 448 -1.93 -13.99 -9.56
CA THR A 448 -3.36 -13.91 -9.23
C THR A 448 -4.14 -13.10 -10.27
N GLY A 449 -3.53 -12.02 -10.77
CA GLY A 449 -4.11 -11.23 -11.85
C GLY A 449 -4.13 -11.98 -13.18
N LEU A 450 -3.11 -12.78 -13.47
CA LEU A 450 -3.04 -13.59 -14.69
C LEU A 450 -4.07 -14.73 -14.67
N ASP A 451 -4.21 -15.40 -13.53
CA ASP A 451 -5.24 -16.42 -13.29
C ASP A 451 -6.64 -15.83 -13.48
N LEU A 452 -6.89 -14.62 -12.97
CA LEU A 452 -8.16 -13.92 -13.18
C LEU A 452 -8.40 -13.60 -14.67
N LEU A 453 -7.40 -13.15 -15.41
CA LEU A 453 -7.54 -12.87 -16.84
C LEU A 453 -7.91 -14.14 -17.63
N ARG A 454 -7.38 -15.31 -17.23
CA ARG A 454 -7.75 -16.60 -17.85
C ARG A 454 -9.21 -16.95 -17.61
N VAL A 455 -9.73 -16.69 -16.40
CA VAL A 455 -11.16 -16.83 -16.08
C VAL A 455 -11.99 -15.88 -16.94
N VAL A 456 -11.59 -14.61 -17.06
CA VAL A 456 -12.29 -13.59 -17.86
C VAL A 456 -12.34 -14.00 -19.34
N ASP A 457 -11.24 -14.51 -19.91
CA ASP A 457 -11.23 -15.00 -21.29
C ASP A 457 -12.23 -16.14 -21.50
N MET A 458 -12.35 -17.05 -20.53
CA MET A 458 -13.34 -18.13 -20.60
C MET A 458 -14.77 -17.61 -20.56
N GLU A 459 -15.06 -16.67 -19.66
CA GLU A 459 -16.38 -16.02 -19.58
C GLU A 459 -16.72 -15.29 -20.89
N LEU A 460 -15.78 -14.54 -21.47
CA LEU A 460 -15.98 -13.83 -22.75
C LEU A 460 -16.13 -14.75 -23.96
N ASN A 461 -15.56 -15.95 -23.90
CA ASN A 461 -15.72 -16.99 -24.93
C ASN A 461 -16.99 -17.85 -24.71
N ASN A 462 -17.94 -17.41 -23.90
CA ASN A 462 -19.17 -18.14 -23.55
C ASN A 462 -18.89 -19.53 -22.93
N ARG A 463 -17.79 -19.66 -22.19
CA ARG A 463 -17.41 -20.86 -21.43
C ARG A 463 -17.32 -20.53 -19.93
N PRO A 464 -18.43 -20.16 -19.27
CA PRO A 464 -18.41 -19.81 -17.85
C PRO A 464 -18.10 -21.01 -16.92
N GLY A 465 -17.98 -22.23 -17.43
CA GLY A 465 -17.76 -23.41 -16.61
C GLY A 465 -19.03 -23.97 -15.99
N ASP A 466 -18.88 -25.14 -15.39
CA ASP A 466 -19.99 -25.94 -14.88
C ASP A 466 -20.35 -25.53 -13.45
N HIS A 467 -21.64 -25.46 -13.16
CA HIS A 467 -22.11 -25.22 -11.80
C HIS A 467 -21.79 -26.43 -10.90
N VAL A 468 -21.09 -26.18 -9.78
CA VAL A 468 -20.72 -27.19 -8.79
C VAL A 468 -21.72 -27.22 -7.64
N ALA A 469 -21.95 -26.08 -7.00
CA ALA A 469 -22.76 -25.99 -5.79
C ALA A 469 -23.30 -24.56 -5.59
N ILE A 470 -24.47 -24.47 -4.95
CA ILE A 470 -24.96 -23.22 -4.36
C ILE A 470 -24.53 -23.25 -2.90
N ILE A 471 -23.76 -22.25 -2.48
CA ILE A 471 -23.36 -22.08 -1.09
C ILE A 471 -23.93 -20.76 -0.57
N LYS A 472 -23.70 -20.44 0.70
CA LYS A 472 -24.26 -19.23 1.31
C LYS A 472 -23.87 -17.99 0.48
N ASN A 473 -24.87 -17.21 0.07
CA ASN A 473 -24.74 -15.93 -0.65
C ASN A 473 -24.09 -16.01 -2.05
N GLY A 474 -24.06 -17.17 -2.69
CA GLY A 474 -23.52 -17.28 -4.04
C GLY A 474 -23.47 -18.69 -4.61
N SER A 475 -22.84 -18.83 -5.77
CA SER A 475 -22.67 -20.11 -6.46
C SER A 475 -21.21 -20.38 -6.81
N VAL A 476 -20.82 -21.65 -6.82
CA VAL A 476 -19.50 -22.12 -7.19
C VAL A 476 -19.57 -22.73 -8.57
N ARG A 477 -18.70 -22.28 -9.47
CA ARG A 477 -18.49 -22.83 -10.80
C ARG A 477 -17.10 -23.44 -10.90
N ARG A 478 -16.96 -24.47 -11.73
CA ARG A 478 -15.71 -25.13 -12.06
C ARG A 478 -15.38 -24.87 -13.52
N LEU A 479 -14.19 -24.32 -13.78
CA LEU A 479 -13.65 -24.16 -15.12
C LEU A 479 -12.49 -25.13 -15.32
N ILE A 480 -12.48 -25.80 -16.47
CA ILE A 480 -11.36 -26.64 -16.91
C ILE A 480 -10.59 -25.85 -17.96
N ILE A 481 -9.38 -25.44 -17.62
CA ILE A 481 -8.60 -24.48 -18.39
C ILE A 481 -7.23 -25.08 -18.73
N PRO A 482 -6.72 -24.90 -19.96
CA PRO A 482 -5.38 -25.35 -20.35
C PRO A 482 -4.30 -24.81 -19.42
N LYS A 483 -3.44 -25.67 -18.87
CA LYS A 483 -2.30 -25.30 -18.03
C LYS A 483 -1.36 -24.38 -18.81
N VAL A 484 -0.81 -23.40 -18.10
CA VAL A 484 0.28 -22.58 -18.63
C VAL A 484 1.57 -23.08 -17.99
N HIS A 485 2.52 -23.54 -18.79
CA HIS A 485 3.87 -23.86 -18.30
C HIS A 485 4.64 -22.56 -18.03
N CYS A 486 4.33 -21.89 -16.92
CA CYS A 486 5.08 -20.72 -16.47
C CYS A 486 6.44 -21.15 -15.90
N ASN A 487 7.47 -20.32 -16.11
CA ASN A 487 8.84 -20.52 -15.59
C ASN A 487 8.95 -20.51 -14.05
N THR A 488 7.84 -20.31 -13.33
CA THR A 488 7.73 -20.20 -11.88
C THR A 488 6.99 -21.39 -11.24
N SER A 489 6.65 -22.43 -12.01
CA SER A 489 5.97 -23.62 -11.47
C SER A 489 6.91 -24.43 -10.54
N PRO A 490 6.44 -24.97 -9.40
CA PRO A 490 7.25 -25.79 -8.48
C PRO A 490 7.79 -27.10 -9.08
N GLU A 491 7.35 -27.48 -10.28
CA GLU A 491 7.63 -28.78 -10.91
C GLU A 491 9.08 -28.98 -11.40
N ARG A 492 9.99 -28.03 -11.20
CA ARG A 492 11.43 -28.21 -11.51
C ARG A 492 12.27 -28.58 -10.29
N HIS A 493 11.99 -29.74 -9.71
CA HIS A 493 13.04 -30.53 -9.08
C HIS A 493 12.96 -31.97 -9.57
N LEU A 494 14.10 -32.46 -10.08
CA LEU A 494 14.39 -33.84 -10.49
C LEU A 494 13.98 -34.24 -11.91
N VAL A 495 14.71 -33.78 -12.94
CA VAL A 495 15.30 -34.69 -13.95
C VAL A 495 16.57 -34.02 -14.51
N GLN A 496 17.75 -34.58 -14.21
CA GLN A 496 18.95 -34.34 -15.00
C GLN A 496 18.76 -35.04 -16.36
N VAL A 497 18.73 -34.29 -17.47
CA VAL A 497 18.81 -34.89 -18.81
C VAL A 497 20.20 -34.57 -19.40
N PRO A 498 20.94 -35.57 -19.91
CA PRO A 498 22.29 -35.37 -20.41
C PRO A 498 22.31 -34.62 -21.75
N ASN A 499 23.34 -33.80 -21.92
CA ASN A 499 23.75 -33.18 -23.17
C ASN A 499 23.71 -34.16 -24.35
N LYS A 500 22.93 -33.84 -25.39
CA LYS A 500 23.30 -34.17 -26.77
C LYS A 500 22.95 -33.03 -27.72
N SER A 501 23.85 -32.91 -28.67
CA SER A 501 24.12 -31.82 -29.59
C SER A 501 23.34 -31.90 -30.90
N ASN A 502 23.30 -30.75 -31.58
CA ASN A 502 23.15 -30.52 -33.02
C ASN A 502 21.84 -30.94 -33.70
N TYR A 503 21.09 -29.98 -34.27
CA TYR A 503 20.67 -30.01 -35.69
C TYR A 503 20.13 -28.64 -36.16
N HIS A 504 20.55 -28.24 -37.37
CA HIS A 504 20.17 -27.00 -38.09
C HIS A 504 18.75 -27.07 -38.71
N PRO A 505 18.12 -25.92 -39.03
CA PRO A 505 16.76 -25.87 -39.59
C PRO A 505 16.75 -25.95 -41.13
N ARG A 506 15.77 -26.65 -41.70
CA ARG A 506 15.38 -26.50 -43.11
C ARG A 506 13.87 -26.24 -43.20
N ASN A 507 13.54 -25.19 -43.95
CA ASN A 507 12.21 -24.83 -44.44
C ASN A 507 11.52 -26.00 -45.17
N ASN A 508 10.21 -26.14 -44.97
CA ASN A 508 9.29 -26.33 -46.10
C ASN A 508 7.83 -25.99 -45.75
N ASN A 509 7.16 -25.38 -46.73
CA ASN A 509 5.76 -25.01 -46.75
C ASN A 509 4.81 -26.21 -46.98
N ASN A 510 3.56 -25.97 -46.59
CA ASN A 510 2.28 -26.62 -46.95
C ASN A 510 1.96 -27.98 -46.32
N PHE A 511 0.89 -28.01 -45.50
CA PHE A 511 -0.33 -28.79 -45.76
C PHE A 511 -1.47 -28.30 -44.84
N TYR A 512 -2.61 -27.96 -45.42
CA TYR A 512 -3.88 -27.77 -44.71
C TYR A 512 -4.56 -29.14 -44.49
N VAL A 513 -5.41 -29.17 -43.46
CA VAL A 513 -6.58 -30.03 -43.21
C VAL A 513 -6.44 -31.11 -42.10
N ASN A 514 -7.29 -30.91 -41.09
CA ASN A 514 -7.89 -31.86 -40.14
C ASN A 514 -6.99 -32.69 -39.22
N SER A 515 -6.90 -32.22 -37.97
CA SER A 515 -7.20 -33.05 -36.81
C SER A 515 -7.41 -32.13 -35.59
N ILE A 516 -8.59 -32.20 -34.99
CA ILE A 516 -8.78 -31.79 -33.59
C ILE A 516 -7.87 -32.74 -32.79
N SER A 517 -6.64 -32.28 -32.55
CA SER A 517 -5.70 -32.99 -31.68
C SER A 517 -6.23 -32.85 -30.27
N SER A 518 -6.80 -33.94 -29.77
CA SER A 518 -7.16 -34.13 -28.37
C SER A 518 -5.89 -33.97 -27.52
N VAL A 519 -5.72 -32.77 -26.99
CA VAL A 519 -4.73 -32.46 -25.96
C VAL A 519 -5.01 -33.40 -24.77
N PRO A 520 -4.00 -34.12 -24.23
CA PRO A 520 -4.21 -35.11 -23.18
C PRO A 520 -4.75 -34.45 -21.89
N PRO A 521 -5.49 -35.21 -21.05
CA PRO A 521 -6.07 -34.71 -19.79
C PRO A 521 -5.06 -34.11 -18.80
N SER A 522 -3.75 -34.37 -18.97
CA SER A 522 -2.65 -33.83 -18.15
C SER A 522 -2.40 -32.34 -18.32
N ASP A 523 -2.89 -31.75 -19.41
CA ASP A 523 -2.54 -30.40 -19.86
C ASP A 523 -3.62 -29.36 -19.48
N TYR A 524 -4.61 -29.76 -18.67
CA TYR A 524 -5.64 -28.88 -18.14
C TYR A 524 -5.55 -28.82 -16.61
N GLU A 525 -5.95 -27.68 -16.06
CA GLU A 525 -6.12 -27.48 -14.63
C GLU A 525 -7.55 -27.03 -14.33
N THR A 526 -8.00 -27.37 -13.12
CA THR A 526 -9.28 -26.91 -12.61
C THR A 526 -9.10 -25.57 -11.90
N ILE A 527 -9.96 -24.61 -12.23
CA ILE A 527 -10.13 -23.36 -11.49
C ILE A 527 -11.54 -23.32 -10.92
N TYR A 528 -11.64 -22.99 -9.63
CA TYR A 528 -12.92 -22.75 -8.98
C TYR A 528 -13.20 -21.26 -8.89
N VAL A 529 -14.40 -20.87 -9.29
CA VAL A 529 -14.87 -19.48 -9.20
C VAL A 529 -16.11 -19.46 -8.34
N TYR A 530 -16.07 -18.68 -7.28
CA TYR A 530 -17.25 -18.39 -6.47
C TYR A 530 -17.77 -17.01 -6.85
N ASP A 531 -19.02 -16.95 -7.31
CA ASP A 531 -19.70 -15.70 -7.60
C ASP A 531 -20.68 -15.37 -6.49
N LEU A 532 -20.59 -14.14 -5.98
CA LEU A 532 -21.56 -13.62 -5.03
C LEU A 532 -22.88 -13.27 -5.73
N ASP A 533 -24.00 -13.60 -5.08
CA ASP A 533 -25.33 -13.16 -5.52
C ASP A 533 -25.42 -11.61 -5.52
N PHE A 534 -24.79 -10.99 -4.51
CA PHE A 534 -24.73 -9.55 -4.34
C PHE A 534 -23.30 -9.08 -4.01
N PRO A 535 -22.76 -8.11 -4.76
CA PRO A 535 -21.42 -7.58 -4.48
C PRO A 535 -21.29 -6.95 -3.09
N GLN A 536 -20.18 -7.22 -2.42
CA GLN A 536 -19.85 -6.62 -1.14
C GLN A 536 -19.05 -5.33 -1.34
N HIS A 537 -19.44 -4.26 -0.66
CA HIS A 537 -18.83 -2.94 -0.83
C HIS A 537 -17.79 -2.68 0.26
N TYR A 538 -16.59 -2.22 -0.09
CA TYR A 538 -15.50 -1.92 0.84
C TYR A 538 -14.94 -0.52 0.61
N ARG A 539 -14.58 0.18 1.69
CA ARG A 539 -13.84 1.44 1.62
C ARG A 539 -12.34 1.16 1.57
N VAL A 540 -11.65 1.83 0.66
CA VAL A 540 -10.21 1.66 0.40
C VAL A 540 -9.57 3.00 0.08
N THR A 541 -8.29 3.17 0.43
CA THR A 541 -7.52 4.37 0.11
C THR A 541 -6.66 4.15 -1.11
N PHE A 542 -6.72 5.04 -2.09
CA PHE A 542 -5.74 5.03 -3.18
C PHE A 542 -4.41 5.61 -2.70
N ALA A 543 -3.34 4.82 -2.71
CA ALA A 543 -2.04 5.20 -2.18
C ALA A 543 -0.90 4.59 -3.02
N ALA A 544 0.32 4.77 -2.53
CA ALA A 544 1.53 4.22 -3.11
C ALA A 544 2.25 3.36 -2.06
N SER A 545 2.82 2.24 -2.49
CA SER A 545 3.70 1.39 -1.68
C SER A 545 5.14 1.63 -2.11
N TYR A 546 5.90 2.31 -1.25
CA TYR A 546 7.30 2.64 -1.48
C TYR A 546 8.23 1.51 -1.03
#